data_AF-A0A645DXW3-F1
#
_entry.id   AF-A0A645DXW3-F1
#
_cell.length_a   1.000
_cell.length_b   1.000
_cell.length_c   1.000
_cell.angle_alpha   90.00
_cell.angle_beta   90.00
_cell.angle_gamma   90.00
#
_symmetry.space_group_name_H-M   'P 1'
#
loop_
_entity.id
_entity.type
_entity.pdbx_description
1 polymer ?
#
loop_
_entity_poly.entity_id
_entity_poly.type
_entity_poly.pdbx_seq_one_letter_code
_entity_poly.pdbx_strand_id
1 'polypeptide(L)'
;MKKAPAVLIALVLMFCCLPAGADAALPAGPAPDAERVETPEGITFITTYSARGSRSEARHHYLEIGGFPVPDVFSRLKYRDCSFVFSSRQHLWGDDGYVQTGDLAVPESPSAVEEKQLEKGWYEGAERLSGTPENWIWGAWEGGSLFAAPEKLAEAAKELKLPVLPREGSPLYEALRPVLAEPDAESPEKKTQDTVSGDEALKALEEALKEKK
;
A
#
# COMPACT_ATOMS: atom_id res chain seq x y z
N MET A 1 19.25 -75.33 33.65
CA MET A 1 18.62 -75.59 32.34
C MET A 1 17.57 -74.52 32.09
N LYS A 2 17.61 -73.90 30.89
CA LYS A 2 16.52 -73.24 30.13
C LYS A 2 15.82 -72.03 30.79
N LYS A 3 16.13 -70.81 30.33
CA LYS A 3 15.44 -70.00 29.29
C LYS A 3 14.34 -69.09 29.88
N ALA A 4 14.56 -67.78 29.81
CA ALA A 4 13.53 -66.73 29.73
C ALA A 4 12.72 -66.89 28.40
N PRO A 5 11.59 -66.20 28.08
CA PRO A 5 11.31 -64.78 28.42
C PRO A 5 9.84 -64.27 28.49
N ALA A 6 9.75 -62.96 28.79
CA ALA A 6 8.86 -61.94 28.22
C ALA A 6 7.45 -61.67 28.80
N VAL A 7 7.13 -60.35 28.83
CA VAL A 7 5.86 -59.70 28.41
C VAL A 7 5.17 -58.79 29.46
N LEU A 8 5.14 -57.49 29.12
CA LEU A 8 4.03 -56.49 29.21
C LEU A 8 3.84 -55.52 30.41
N ILE A 9 4.00 -54.23 30.06
CA ILE A 9 3.06 -53.08 30.17
C ILE A 9 2.73 -52.45 31.55
N ALA A 10 3.34 -51.27 31.73
CA ALA A 10 2.84 -49.95 32.11
C ALA A 10 1.54 -49.79 32.93
N LEU A 11 1.67 -49.08 34.06
CA LEU A 11 0.74 -48.00 34.47
C LEU A 11 1.39 -47.16 35.58
N VAL A 12 1.80 -45.92 35.32
CA VAL A 12 1.95 -44.91 36.37
C VAL A 12 1.39 -43.59 35.85
N LEU A 13 0.19 -43.30 36.33
CA LEU A 13 -0.41 -41.97 36.36
C LEU A 13 0.42 -41.09 37.31
N MET A 14 0.97 -39.99 36.80
CA MET A 14 1.28 -38.85 37.66
C MET A 14 0.70 -37.59 37.01
N PHE A 15 -0.42 -37.18 37.60
CA PHE A 15 -1.17 -35.99 37.24
C PHE A 15 -0.50 -34.76 37.87
N CYS A 16 -0.24 -33.77 37.02
CA CYS A 16 -0.26 -32.33 37.25
C CYS A 16 0.46 -31.75 38.48
N CYS A 17 1.61 -31.12 38.23
CA CYS A 17 1.96 -29.80 38.78
C CYS A 17 3.09 -29.18 37.94
N LEU A 18 2.75 -28.38 36.92
CA LEU A 18 3.68 -27.39 36.36
C LEU A 18 2.97 -26.06 36.10
N PRO A 19 3.65 -24.93 36.37
CA PRO A 19 3.03 -23.63 36.55
C PRO A 19 2.59 -23.00 35.22
N ALA A 20 1.46 -22.30 35.28
CA ALA A 20 1.08 -21.29 34.31
C ALA A 20 2.18 -20.21 34.25
N GLY A 21 2.90 -20.15 33.14
CA GLY A 21 3.94 -19.17 32.92
C GLY A 21 4.63 -19.42 31.59
N ALA A 22 4.74 -18.34 30.81
CA ALA A 22 5.27 -18.30 29.46
C ALA A 22 4.31 -18.87 28.40
N ASP A 23 3.30 -18.06 28.09
CA ASP A 23 2.86 -17.89 26.70
C ASP A 23 4.10 -17.47 25.89
N ALA A 24 4.90 -18.47 25.47
CA ALA A 24 5.90 -18.28 24.45
C ALA A 24 5.11 -18.02 23.19
N ALA A 25 4.96 -16.74 22.84
CA ALA A 25 4.45 -16.30 21.56
C ALA A 25 5.27 -17.01 20.48
N LEU A 26 4.70 -18.10 19.97
CA LEU A 26 5.14 -18.77 18.76
C LEU A 26 5.19 -17.70 17.66
N PRO A 27 6.18 -17.73 16.74
CA PRO A 27 6.22 -16.78 15.64
C PRO A 27 4.87 -16.82 14.94
N ALA A 28 4.23 -15.66 14.84
CA ALA A 28 2.91 -15.53 14.22
C ALA A 28 2.97 -16.16 12.82
N GLY A 29 2.41 -17.37 12.69
CA GLY A 29 2.12 -17.93 11.40
C GLY A 29 1.20 -16.99 10.63
N PRO A 30 1.19 -17.02 9.29
CA PRO A 30 0.29 -16.18 8.53
C PRO A 30 -1.14 -16.42 9.00
N ALA A 31 -1.89 -15.32 9.22
CA ALA A 31 -3.31 -15.39 9.53
C ALA A 31 -4.01 -16.31 8.51
N PRO A 32 -5.00 -17.13 8.93
CA PRO A 32 -5.62 -18.16 8.08
C PRO A 32 -6.27 -17.63 6.79
N ASP A 33 -6.43 -16.31 6.65
CA ASP A 33 -7.05 -15.64 5.51
C ASP A 33 -6.07 -14.73 4.73
N ALA A 34 -4.76 -15.02 4.73
CA ALA A 34 -3.79 -14.27 3.93
C ALA A 34 -3.51 -14.99 2.58
N GLU A 35 -3.80 -14.31 1.47
CA GLU A 35 -3.37 -14.73 0.14
C GLU A 35 -1.98 -14.19 -0.15
N ARG A 36 -1.08 -15.04 -0.64
CA ARG A 36 0.30 -14.67 -0.96
C ARG A 36 0.60 -15.06 -2.41
N VAL A 37 1.06 -14.09 -3.20
CA VAL A 37 1.46 -14.29 -4.58
C VAL A 37 2.88 -13.76 -4.75
N GLU A 38 3.82 -14.66 -5.01
CA GLU A 38 5.21 -14.33 -5.27
C GLU A 38 5.47 -14.23 -6.78
N THR A 39 6.22 -13.21 -7.19
CA THR A 39 6.64 -13.02 -8.58
C THR A 39 8.10 -13.45 -8.76
N PRO A 40 8.53 -13.80 -9.99
CA PRO A 40 9.92 -14.15 -10.28
C PRO A 40 10.94 -13.07 -9.91
N GLU A 41 10.49 -11.81 -9.85
CA GLU A 41 11.32 -10.66 -9.50
C GLU A 41 11.61 -10.59 -7.99
N GLY A 42 11.05 -11.48 -7.17
CA GLY A 42 11.22 -11.49 -5.72
C GLY A 42 10.27 -10.53 -5.00
N ILE A 43 9.13 -10.23 -5.63
CA ILE A 43 8.06 -9.41 -5.05
C ILE A 43 6.98 -10.37 -4.53
N THR A 44 6.58 -10.22 -3.28
CA THR A 44 5.45 -10.97 -2.72
C THR A 44 4.32 -10.00 -2.40
N PHE A 45 3.19 -10.18 -3.10
CA PHE A 45 1.94 -9.52 -2.78
C PHE A 45 1.22 -10.31 -1.71
N ILE A 46 0.79 -9.63 -0.66
CA ILE A 46 0.08 -10.25 0.46
C ILE A 46 -1.25 -9.53 0.57
N THR A 47 -2.35 -10.25 0.36
CA THR A 47 -3.69 -9.72 0.55
C THR A 47 -4.28 -10.36 1.79
N THR A 48 -4.69 -9.53 2.75
CA THR A 48 -5.48 -9.98 3.90
C THR A 48 -6.86 -9.36 3.83
N TYR A 49 -7.82 -9.94 4.55
CA TYR A 49 -9.22 -9.54 4.47
C TYR A 49 -9.76 -9.16 5.84
N SER A 50 -10.54 -8.10 5.89
CA SER A 50 -11.50 -7.85 6.97
C SER A 50 -12.89 -8.27 6.53
N ALA A 51 -13.65 -8.96 7.38
CA ALA A 51 -15.05 -9.35 7.13
C ALA A 51 -15.30 -10.03 5.76
N ARG A 52 -14.43 -11.00 5.40
CA ARG A 52 -14.46 -11.72 4.12
C ARG A 52 -15.83 -12.34 3.82
N GLY A 53 -16.30 -12.18 2.58
CA GLY A 53 -17.59 -12.67 2.10
C GLY A 53 -18.79 -11.80 2.47
N SER A 54 -18.57 -10.66 3.12
CA SER A 54 -19.65 -9.73 3.50
C SER A 54 -19.62 -8.45 2.66
N ARG A 55 -20.71 -7.66 2.74
CA ARG A 55 -20.77 -6.30 2.16
C ARG A 55 -19.77 -5.31 2.76
N SER A 56 -19.15 -5.68 3.89
CA SER A 56 -18.17 -4.87 4.60
C SER A 56 -16.76 -5.44 4.43
N GLU A 57 -16.53 -6.26 3.40
CA GLU A 57 -15.21 -6.82 3.12
C GLU A 57 -14.21 -5.71 2.75
N ALA A 58 -13.07 -5.68 3.43
CA ALA A 58 -11.93 -4.87 3.04
C ALA A 58 -10.74 -5.76 2.69
N ARG A 59 -9.98 -5.38 1.67
CA ARG A 59 -8.78 -6.07 1.19
C ARG A 59 -7.57 -5.19 1.45
N HIS A 60 -6.65 -5.70 2.25
CA HIS A 60 -5.45 -4.99 2.64
C HIS A 60 -4.27 -5.58 1.88
N HIS A 61 -3.70 -4.78 0.99
CA HIS A 61 -2.56 -5.15 0.17
C HIS A 61 -1.26 -4.71 0.85
N TYR A 62 -0.39 -5.69 1.11
CA TYR A 62 0.96 -5.48 1.61
C TYR A 62 1.96 -5.96 0.57
N LEU A 63 3.15 -5.39 0.63
CA LEU A 63 4.24 -5.69 -0.28
C LEU A 63 5.44 -6.17 0.52
N GLU A 64 6.02 -7.29 0.12
CA GLU A 64 7.35 -7.72 0.52
C GLU A 64 8.25 -7.74 -0.71
N ILE A 65 9.46 -7.21 -0.61
CA ILE A 65 10.47 -7.21 -1.69
C ILE A 65 11.72 -7.90 -1.15
N GLY A 66 12.17 -8.96 -1.82
CA GLY A 66 13.32 -9.76 -1.37
C GLY A 66 13.11 -10.39 0.01
N GLY A 67 11.86 -10.65 0.41
CA GLY A 67 11.50 -11.16 1.74
C GLY A 67 11.44 -10.11 2.85
N PHE A 68 11.62 -8.83 2.53
CA PHE A 68 11.53 -7.73 3.50
C PHE A 68 10.21 -6.96 3.34
N PRO A 69 9.45 -6.73 4.42
CA PRO A 69 8.19 -6.00 4.35
C PRO A 69 8.43 -4.52 4.05
N VAL A 70 7.62 -4.00 3.14
CA VAL A 70 7.61 -2.58 2.79
C VAL A 70 6.71 -1.84 3.78
N PRO A 71 7.22 -0.80 4.47
CA PRO A 71 6.41 0.00 5.38
C PRO A 71 5.46 0.93 4.63
N ASP A 72 4.25 1.13 5.17
CA ASP A 72 3.22 2.04 4.65
C ASP A 72 3.57 3.51 4.88
N VAL A 73 4.72 3.97 4.40
CA VAL A 73 5.18 5.37 4.50
C VAL A 73 5.42 5.99 3.14
N PHE A 74 5.56 5.16 2.11
CA PHE A 74 5.84 5.60 0.75
C PHE A 74 4.54 5.70 -0.04
N SER A 75 4.29 6.86 -0.64
CA SER A 75 3.15 7.07 -1.54
C SER A 75 3.37 6.43 -2.90
N ARG A 76 4.63 6.32 -3.32
CA ARG A 76 5.06 5.64 -4.55
C ARG A 76 6.32 4.85 -4.31
N LEU A 77 6.43 3.71 -4.98
CA LEU A 77 7.60 2.86 -4.97
C LEU A 77 7.97 2.44 -6.38
N LYS A 78 9.27 2.23 -6.61
CA LYS A 78 9.78 1.54 -7.79
C LYS A 78 10.81 0.50 -7.37
N TYR A 79 10.65 -0.69 -7.90
CA TYR A 79 11.60 -1.79 -7.77
C TYR A 79 11.75 -2.46 -9.13
N ARG A 80 12.94 -2.34 -9.73
CA ARG A 80 13.20 -2.72 -11.12
C ARG A 80 12.16 -2.09 -12.06
N ASP A 81 11.49 -2.91 -12.86
CA ASP A 81 10.44 -2.50 -13.81
C ASP A 81 9.04 -2.42 -13.18
N CYS A 82 8.91 -2.73 -11.88
CA CYS A 82 7.64 -2.69 -11.17
C CYS A 82 7.48 -1.37 -10.42
N SER A 83 6.30 -0.77 -10.54
CA SER A 83 5.95 0.47 -9.84
C SER A 83 4.69 0.27 -9.01
N PHE A 84 4.63 0.90 -7.84
CA PHE A 84 3.53 0.77 -6.90
C PHE A 84 3.07 2.12 -6.38
N VAL A 85 1.78 2.22 -6.08
CA VAL A 85 1.17 3.38 -5.42
C VAL A 85 0.47 2.90 -4.16
N PHE A 86 0.57 3.68 -3.09
CA PHE A 86 -0.21 3.45 -1.89
C PHE A 86 -1.61 4.03 -2.05
N SER A 87 -2.63 3.23 -1.75
CA SER A 87 -4.04 3.65 -1.76
C SER A 87 -4.64 3.55 -0.35
N SER A 88 -5.40 4.56 0.04
CA SER A 88 -6.19 4.57 1.27
C SER A 88 -7.65 4.34 0.94
N ARG A 89 -8.32 3.42 1.66
CA ARG A 89 -9.76 3.18 1.48
C ARG A 89 -10.57 4.35 2.06
N GLN A 90 -11.62 4.79 1.37
CA GLN A 90 -12.53 5.85 1.85
C GLN A 90 -13.70 5.32 2.68
N HIS A 91 -13.90 4.01 2.70
CA HIS A 91 -15.00 3.34 3.37
C HIS A 91 -14.48 2.20 4.26
N LEU A 92 -15.36 1.61 5.07
CA LEU A 92 -15.03 0.42 5.87
C LEU A 92 -14.80 -0.83 5.01
N TRP A 93 -15.09 -0.76 3.71
CA TRP A 93 -14.92 -1.81 2.71
C TRP A 93 -14.08 -1.29 1.53
N GLY A 94 -13.58 -2.19 0.68
CA GLY A 94 -12.76 -1.87 -0.49
C GLY A 94 -11.27 -2.18 -0.29
N ASP A 95 -10.41 -1.51 -1.06
CA ASP A 95 -8.98 -1.82 -1.17
C ASP A 95 -8.11 -0.74 -0.51
N ASP A 96 -7.03 -1.15 0.15
CA ASP A 96 -5.99 -0.26 0.65
C ASP A 96 -4.59 -0.91 0.60
N GLY A 97 -3.57 -0.07 0.74
CA GLY A 97 -2.17 -0.46 0.69
C GLY A 97 -1.58 -0.37 -0.72
N TYR A 98 -0.59 -1.21 -1.01
CA TYR A 98 0.20 -1.10 -2.23
C TYR A 98 -0.45 -1.82 -3.41
N VAL A 99 -0.72 -1.06 -4.47
CA VAL A 99 -1.21 -1.58 -5.75
C VAL A 99 -0.18 -1.35 -6.84
N GLN A 100 0.00 -2.34 -7.72
CA GLN A 100 0.87 -2.19 -8.88
C GLN A 100 0.26 -1.17 -9.85
N THR A 101 1.09 -0.30 -10.39
CA THR A 101 0.72 0.72 -11.37
C THR A 101 1.60 0.61 -12.62
N GLY A 102 1.31 1.43 -13.63
CA GLY A 102 2.12 1.54 -14.84
C GLY A 102 3.48 2.19 -14.59
N ASP A 103 4.14 2.60 -15.67
CA ASP A 103 5.54 3.01 -15.61
C ASP A 103 5.76 4.25 -14.74
N LEU A 104 6.66 4.12 -13.77
CA LEU A 104 7.23 5.22 -13.02
C LEU A 104 8.67 5.43 -13.49
N ALA A 105 8.93 6.56 -14.14
CA ALA A 105 10.29 6.95 -14.50
C ALA A 105 10.97 7.55 -13.26
N VAL A 106 12.16 7.03 -12.94
CA VAL A 106 13.03 7.59 -11.90
C VAL A 106 14.27 8.10 -12.61
N PRO A 107 14.61 9.40 -12.47
CA PRO A 107 15.73 9.99 -13.19
C PRO A 107 17.06 9.38 -12.75
N GLU A 108 18.00 9.23 -13.69
CA GLU A 108 19.36 8.77 -13.44
C GLU A 108 20.29 9.98 -13.30
N SER A 109 21.23 9.91 -12.35
CA SER A 109 22.24 10.93 -12.11
C SER A 109 23.63 10.44 -12.52
N PRO A 110 24.47 11.27 -13.16
CA PRO A 110 25.87 10.91 -13.41
C PRO A 110 26.72 10.88 -12.13
N SER A 111 26.21 11.47 -11.04
CA SER A 111 26.87 11.49 -9.74
C SER A 111 26.97 10.08 -9.16
N ALA A 112 28.16 9.71 -8.68
CA ALA A 112 28.40 8.40 -8.09
C ALA A 112 27.83 8.31 -6.67
N VAL A 113 27.29 7.16 -6.29
CA VAL A 113 26.93 6.87 -4.91
C VAL A 113 28.19 6.80 -4.04
N GLU A 114 28.16 7.43 -2.87
CA GLU A 114 29.29 7.40 -1.95
C GLU A 114 29.41 6.02 -1.27
N GLU A 115 30.63 5.60 -0.95
CA GLU A 115 30.88 4.35 -0.22
C GLU A 115 30.13 4.30 1.12
N LYS A 116 30.05 5.44 1.82
CA LYS A 116 29.27 5.56 3.06
C LYS A 116 27.77 5.31 2.85
N GLN A 117 27.22 5.70 1.71
CA GLN A 117 25.81 5.46 1.39
C GLN A 117 25.56 3.99 1.08
N LEU A 118 26.50 3.33 0.38
CA LEU A 118 26.48 1.89 0.13
C LEU A 118 26.54 1.09 1.43
N GLU A 119 27.44 1.45 2.35
CA GLU A 119 27.55 0.80 3.67
C GLU A 119 26.32 1.05 4.54
N LYS A 120 25.76 2.26 4.50
CA LYS A 120 24.49 2.60 5.18
C LYS A 120 23.32 1.80 4.59
N GLY A 121 23.38 1.51 3.29
CA GLY A 121 22.37 0.78 2.53
C GLY A 121 21.17 1.63 2.12
N TRP A 122 21.27 2.96 2.22
CA TRP A 122 20.27 3.89 1.70
C TRP A 122 20.80 5.34 1.57
N TYR A 123 20.15 6.14 0.73
CA TYR A 123 20.35 7.59 0.65
C TYR A 123 19.06 8.32 0.24
N GLU A 124 18.92 9.59 0.64
CA GLU A 124 17.85 10.47 0.17
C GLU A 124 18.19 11.08 -1.19
N GLY A 125 17.21 11.13 -2.08
CA GLY A 125 17.36 11.68 -3.42
C GLY A 125 16.27 11.23 -4.38
N ALA A 126 15.88 12.13 -5.28
CA ALA A 126 14.93 11.84 -6.35
C ALA A 126 15.59 11.09 -7.52
N GLU A 127 16.91 11.20 -7.66
CA GLU A 127 17.68 10.61 -8.76
C GLU A 127 18.42 9.36 -8.32
N ARG A 128 18.49 8.37 -9.21
CA ARG A 128 19.30 7.18 -9.04
C ARG A 128 20.76 7.55 -9.28
N LEU A 129 21.60 7.44 -8.26
CA LEU A 129 23.02 7.70 -8.39
C LEU A 129 23.70 6.57 -9.18
N SER A 130 24.75 6.93 -9.92
CA SER A 130 25.57 5.96 -10.63
C SER A 130 26.25 5.01 -9.64
N GLY A 131 26.13 3.71 -9.89
CA GLY A 131 26.63 2.66 -8.98
C GLY A 131 25.65 2.21 -7.90
N THR A 132 24.44 2.78 -7.83
CA THR A 132 23.38 2.26 -6.94
C THR A 132 23.01 0.82 -7.34
N PRO A 133 23.00 -0.15 -6.41
CA PRO A 133 22.66 -1.55 -6.72
C PRO A 133 21.25 -1.72 -7.31
N GLU A 134 21.11 -2.59 -8.30
CA GLU A 134 19.86 -2.80 -9.06
C GLU A 134 18.68 -3.21 -8.17
N ASN A 135 18.96 -3.95 -7.09
CA ASN A 135 17.96 -4.42 -6.13
C ASN A 135 17.51 -3.35 -5.12
N TRP A 136 17.98 -2.11 -5.21
CA TRP A 136 17.51 -1.04 -4.34
C TRP A 136 16.13 -0.55 -4.78
N ILE A 137 15.31 -0.26 -3.78
CA ILE A 137 13.95 0.24 -3.92
C ILE A 137 14.01 1.74 -3.86
N TRP A 138 13.43 2.40 -4.86
CA TRP A 138 13.13 3.81 -4.78
C TRP A 138 11.78 3.99 -4.09
N GLY A 139 11.70 4.90 -3.13
CA GLY A 139 10.47 5.26 -2.45
C GLY A 139 10.31 6.76 -2.29
N ALA A 140 9.13 7.27 -2.62
CA ALA A 140 8.77 8.67 -2.41
C ALA A 140 7.68 8.82 -1.35
N TRP A 141 7.75 9.90 -0.59
CA TRP A 141 6.75 10.31 0.39
C TRP A 141 6.51 11.82 0.27
N GLU A 142 5.59 12.36 1.07
CA GLU A 142 5.38 13.80 1.13
C GLU A 142 6.60 14.51 1.73
N GLY A 143 7.35 15.20 0.87
CA GLY A 143 8.54 15.96 1.27
C GLY A 143 9.88 15.33 0.88
N GLY A 144 9.91 14.15 0.26
CA GLY A 144 11.17 13.57 -0.16
C GLY A 144 11.06 12.23 -0.90
N SER A 145 12.23 11.71 -1.25
CA SER A 145 12.39 10.37 -1.81
C SER A 145 13.75 9.80 -1.41
N LEU A 146 13.87 8.48 -1.45
CA LEU A 146 15.08 7.78 -1.09
C LEU A 146 15.26 6.56 -1.98
N PHE A 147 16.49 6.06 -2.02
CA PHE A 147 16.79 4.70 -2.45
C PHE A 147 17.32 3.92 -1.26
N ALA A 148 16.84 2.68 -1.09
CA ALA A 148 17.32 1.80 -0.03
C ALA A 148 17.40 0.35 -0.50
N ALA A 149 18.34 -0.40 0.07
CA ALA A 149 18.30 -1.85 0.03
C ALA A 149 17.00 -2.36 0.70
N PRO A 150 16.39 -3.45 0.21
CA PRO A 150 15.14 -3.99 0.79
C PRO A 150 15.23 -4.22 2.31
N GLU A 151 16.34 -4.77 2.78
CA GLU A 151 16.62 -5.03 4.18
C GLU A 151 16.80 -3.77 5.05
N LYS A 152 17.13 -2.63 4.42
CA LYS A 152 17.35 -1.34 5.09
C LYS A 152 16.19 -0.38 4.98
N LEU A 153 15.20 -0.68 4.15
CA LEU A 153 14.07 0.21 3.87
C LEU A 153 13.30 0.59 5.16
N ALA A 154 13.01 -0.39 6.01
CA ALA A 154 12.29 -0.14 7.28
C ALA A 154 13.15 0.62 8.31
N GLU A 155 14.47 0.44 8.30
CA GLU A 155 15.40 1.18 9.15
C GLU A 155 15.49 2.64 8.70
N ALA A 156 15.65 2.87 7.38
CA ALA A 156 15.67 4.20 6.77
C ALA A 156 14.40 4.99 7.09
N ALA A 157 13.22 4.37 6.92
CA ALA A 157 11.93 5.00 7.22
C ALA A 157 11.82 5.44 8.70
N LYS A 158 12.37 4.64 9.63
CA LYS A 158 12.39 4.97 11.06
C LYS A 158 13.38 6.09 11.37
N GLU A 159 14.58 6.06 10.80
CA GLU A 159 15.61 7.08 11.02
C GLU A 159 15.14 8.45 10.52
N LEU A 160 14.51 8.48 9.34
CA LEU A 160 13.91 9.68 8.75
C LEU A 160 12.57 10.10 9.40
N LYS A 161 12.03 9.26 10.31
CA LYS A 161 10.74 9.49 10.99
C LYS A 161 9.61 9.76 9.99
N LEU A 162 9.55 8.96 8.94
CA LEU A 162 8.57 9.15 7.88
C LEU A 162 7.13 8.96 8.43
N PRO A 163 6.18 9.81 8.01
CA PRO A 163 4.79 9.68 8.43
C PRO A 163 4.20 8.38 7.86
N VAL A 164 3.47 7.65 8.71
CA VAL A 164 2.73 6.47 8.28
C VAL A 164 1.49 6.92 7.52
N LEU A 165 1.33 6.40 6.31
CA LEU A 165 0.16 6.62 5.48
C LEU A 165 -1.03 5.83 6.07
N PRO A 166 -2.17 6.48 6.30
CA PRO A 166 -3.31 5.81 6.88
C PRO A 166 -3.94 4.87 5.85
N ARG A 167 -4.15 3.60 6.22
CA ARG A 167 -4.92 2.66 5.39
C ARG A 167 -6.39 3.05 5.31
N GLU A 168 -6.93 3.56 6.40
CA GLU A 168 -8.26 4.17 6.45
C GLU A 168 -8.16 5.66 6.16
N GLY A 169 -8.65 6.08 4.99
CA GLY A 169 -8.99 7.46 4.72
C GLY A 169 -10.16 7.85 5.62
N SER A 170 -9.87 8.34 6.83
CA SER A 170 -10.89 9.03 7.61
C SER A 170 -11.42 10.19 6.77
N PRO A 171 -12.74 10.40 6.66
CA PRO A 171 -13.31 11.59 6.02
C PRO A 171 -12.73 12.91 6.59
N LEU A 172 -12.19 12.87 7.81
CA LEU A 172 -11.50 13.98 8.44
C LEU A 172 -10.10 14.26 7.88
N TYR A 173 -9.42 13.25 7.31
CA TYR A 173 -8.09 13.45 6.71
C TYR A 173 -8.17 14.24 5.40
N GLU A 174 -9.16 13.95 4.55
CA GLU A 174 -9.43 14.73 3.32
C GLU A 174 -9.80 16.18 3.65
N ALA A 175 -10.57 16.39 4.72
CA ALA A 175 -10.97 17.72 5.21
C ALA A 175 -9.82 18.52 5.84
N LEU A 176 -8.73 17.86 6.25
CA LEU A 176 -7.55 18.47 6.87
C LEU A 176 -6.33 18.52 5.95
N ARG A 177 -6.46 18.04 4.71
CA ARG A 177 -5.39 18.11 3.71
C ARG A 177 -5.03 19.58 3.44
N PRO A 178 -3.76 19.99 3.58
CA PRO A 178 -3.33 21.31 3.13
C PRO A 178 -3.60 21.43 1.63
N VAL A 179 -4.35 22.44 1.22
CA VAL A 179 -4.58 22.76 -0.19
C VAL A 179 -3.25 23.24 -0.76
N LEU A 180 -2.48 22.34 -1.37
CA LEU A 180 -1.46 22.73 -2.32
C LEU A 180 -2.19 23.40 -3.48
N ALA A 181 -1.90 24.67 -3.71
CA ALA A 181 -2.37 25.37 -4.90
C ALA A 181 -1.88 24.61 -6.13
N GLU A 182 -2.79 23.96 -6.84
CA GLU A 182 -2.47 23.41 -8.15
C GLU A 182 -2.03 24.57 -9.05
N PRO A 183 -0.94 24.43 -9.83
CA PRO A 183 -0.60 25.43 -10.84
C PRO A 183 -1.73 25.45 -11.86
N ASP A 184 -2.30 26.64 -12.07
CA ASP A 184 -3.45 26.93 -12.93
C ASP A 184 -3.42 26.10 -14.22
N ALA A 185 -4.20 25.02 -14.24
CA ALA A 185 -4.60 24.36 -15.47
C ALA A 185 -5.77 25.16 -16.04
N GLU A 186 -5.45 26.03 -17.01
CA GLU A 186 -6.41 26.68 -17.89
C GLU A 186 -7.49 25.67 -18.34
N SER A 187 -8.71 25.95 -17.93
CA SER A 187 -9.92 25.28 -18.39
C SER A 187 -10.16 25.60 -19.87
N PRO A 188 -10.34 24.62 -20.77
CA PRO A 188 -10.70 24.93 -22.14
C PRO A 188 -12.17 25.35 -22.20
N GLU A 189 -12.36 26.55 -22.75
CA GLU A 189 -13.60 27.24 -23.05
C GLU A 189 -14.74 26.32 -23.51
N LYS A 190 -15.87 26.36 -22.79
CA LYS A 190 -17.16 25.85 -23.30
C LYS A 190 -18.07 27.01 -23.66
N LYS A 191 -18.08 27.34 -24.95
CA LYS A 191 -18.93 28.32 -25.61
C LYS A 191 -20.36 27.77 -25.75
N THR A 192 -21.32 28.40 -25.07
CA THR A 192 -22.78 28.35 -25.34
C THR A 192 -23.39 29.53 -24.59
N GLN A 193 -23.54 30.70 -25.20
CA GLN A 193 -24.62 31.13 -26.09
C GLN A 193 -25.98 31.21 -25.39
N ASP A 194 -26.32 32.46 -25.08
CA ASP A 194 -27.63 33.10 -24.96
C ASP A 194 -28.70 32.49 -24.05
N THR A 195 -28.82 33.11 -22.88
CA THR A 195 -30.03 33.17 -22.06
C THR A 195 -31.20 33.76 -22.84
N VAL A 196 -32.11 32.91 -23.31
CA VAL A 196 -33.45 33.33 -23.74
C VAL A 196 -34.36 33.39 -22.50
N SER A 197 -34.84 34.60 -22.24
CA SER A 197 -35.77 34.96 -21.16
C SER A 197 -37.07 34.15 -21.26
N GLY A 198 -37.55 33.64 -20.13
CA GLY A 198 -38.71 32.73 -20.04
C GLY A 198 -40.05 33.30 -20.50
N ASP A 199 -40.11 34.60 -20.84
CA ASP A 199 -41.34 35.26 -21.29
C ASP A 199 -41.64 35.04 -22.80
N GLU A 200 -40.66 34.72 -23.65
CA GLU A 200 -40.93 34.43 -25.07
C GLU A 200 -41.41 32.99 -25.30
N ALA A 201 -40.99 32.04 -24.44
CA ALA A 201 -41.39 30.64 -24.52
C ALA A 201 -42.89 30.42 -24.19
N LEU A 202 -43.45 31.24 -23.28
CA LEU A 202 -44.88 31.19 -22.94
C LEU A 202 -45.76 31.76 -24.07
N LYS A 203 -45.27 32.77 -24.79
CA LYS A 203 -46.01 33.38 -25.90
C LYS A 203 -46.09 32.47 -27.13
N ALA A 204 -45.02 31.73 -27.43
CA ALA A 204 -45.00 30.75 -28.52
C ALA A 204 -45.90 29.53 -28.25
N LEU A 205 -46.07 29.12 -26.99
CA LEU A 205 -46.94 28.02 -26.58
C LEU A 205 -48.43 28.39 -26.67
N GLU A 206 -48.78 29.66 -26.41
CA GLU A 206 -50.15 30.16 -26.49
C GLU A 206 -50.62 30.35 -27.95
N GLU A 207 -49.71 30.70 -28.87
CA GLU A 207 -50.02 30.83 -30.30
C GLU A 207 -50.21 29.46 -30.97
N ALA A 208 -49.40 28.45 -30.61
CA ALA A 208 -49.53 27.08 -31.13
C ALA A 208 -50.81 26.36 -30.66
N LEU A 209 -51.41 26.78 -29.54
CA LEU A 209 -52.66 26.24 -29.01
C LEU A 209 -53.92 26.83 -29.68
N LYS A 210 -53.80 27.96 -30.38
CA LYS A 210 -54.90 28.58 -31.14
C LYS A 210 -55.07 28.02 -32.56
N GLU A 211 -54.04 27.43 -33.15
CA GLU A 211 -54.14 26.82 -34.49
C GLU A 211 -54.62 25.35 -34.50
N LYS A 212 -54.84 24.74 -33.34
CA LYS A 212 -55.33 23.35 -33.21
C LYS A 212 -56.79 23.21 -32.74
N LYS A 213 -57.64 24.20 -33.01
CA LYS A 213 -59.11 24.08 -32.90
C LYS A 213 -59.81 24.48 -34.19
#